data_AF-A0A5D0JJV3-F1
#
_entry.id   AF-A0A5D0JJV3-F1
#
_cell.length_a   1.000
_cell.length_b   1.000
_cell.length_c   1.000
_cell.angle_alpha   90.00
_cell.angle_beta   90.00
_cell.angle_gamma   90.00
#
_symmetry.space_group_name_H-M   'P 1'
#
loop_
_entity.id
_entity.type
_entity.pdbx_description
1 polymer ?
#
loop_
_entity_poly.entity_id
_entity_poly.type
_entity_poly.pdbx_seq_one_letter_code
_entity_poly.pdbx_strand_id
1 'polypeptide(L)'
;NLVSNVIDSSPRVPMENGKAKALSFLPVCHVFERMILYLYQFCGIEIYFAESIETISDNLKEIKPNVMTAVPRLYEKVYDKIIAKGTELTGIKKALFFWAVNLGLKFEPYGANGWWYEFKLKIARKLIFSKWKEGLGGNLGTLVSGSAALQP
;
A
#
# COMPACT_ATOMS: atom_id res chain seq x y z
N ASN A 1 18.33 -3.81 -19.00
CA ASN A 1 19.07 -2.66 -18.43
C ASN A 1 18.11 -1.90 -17.51
N LEU A 2 18.56 -1.38 -16.37
CA LEU A 2 17.72 -0.60 -15.44
C LEU A 2 17.02 0.58 -16.12
N VAL A 3 17.69 1.29 -17.04
CA VAL A 3 17.10 2.43 -17.74
C VAL A 3 15.90 2.01 -18.60
N SER A 4 16.03 0.92 -19.37
CA SER A 4 14.92 0.37 -20.16
C SER A 4 13.74 0.01 -19.26
N ASN A 5 14.02 -0.66 -18.13
CA ASN A 5 12.97 -1.02 -17.17
C ASN A 5 12.24 0.22 -16.62
N VAL A 6 12.96 1.30 -16.33
CA VAL A 6 12.38 2.56 -15.85
C VAL A 6 11.48 3.18 -16.92
N ILE A 7 11.96 3.30 -18.16
CA ILE A 7 11.19 3.87 -19.27
C ILE A 7 9.92 3.05 -19.51
N ASP A 8 10.04 1.73 -19.56
CA ASP A 8 8.92 0.81 -19.81
C ASP A 8 7.92 0.75 -18.64
N SER A 9 8.37 1.04 -17.41
CA SER A 9 7.52 1.06 -16.21
C SER A 9 6.85 2.42 -15.98
N SER A 10 7.41 3.51 -16.51
CA SER A 10 6.88 4.87 -16.30
C SER A 10 5.39 5.04 -16.61
N PRO A 11 4.79 4.42 -17.66
CA PRO A 11 3.37 4.58 -17.94
C PRO A 11 2.46 3.87 -16.93
N ARG A 12 3.02 3.00 -16.09
CA ARG A 12 2.30 2.21 -15.08
C ARG A 12 2.26 2.88 -13.71
N VAL A 13 2.97 3.99 -13.53
CA VAL A 13 2.97 4.73 -12.27
C VAL A 13 1.65 5.52 -12.17
N PRO A 14 0.75 5.19 -11.22
CA PRO A 14 -0.60 5.74 -11.18
C PRO A 14 -0.64 7.12 -10.46
N MET A 15 0.35 7.97 -10.72
CA MET A 15 0.53 9.26 -10.04
C MET A 15 0.89 10.35 -11.05
N GLU A 16 0.45 11.58 -10.79
CA GLU A 16 0.90 12.73 -11.57
C GLU A 16 2.36 13.06 -11.25
N ASN A 17 3.18 13.25 -12.30
CA ASN A 17 4.58 13.58 -12.15
C ASN A 17 4.75 14.89 -11.35
N GLY A 18 5.73 14.91 -10.44
CA GLY A 18 6.03 16.10 -9.62
C GLY A 18 5.07 16.38 -8.46
N LYS A 19 4.08 15.53 -8.20
CA LYS A 19 3.04 15.78 -7.17
C LYS A 19 2.90 14.68 -6.12
N ALA A 20 3.80 13.70 -6.12
CA ALA A 20 3.71 12.55 -5.23
C ALA A 20 4.96 12.40 -4.35
N LYS A 21 4.73 11.86 -3.16
CA LYS A 21 5.77 11.49 -2.19
C LYS A 21 5.84 9.97 -2.06
N ALA A 22 7.06 9.44 -2.04
CA ALA A 22 7.36 8.05 -1.80
C ALA A 22 8.08 7.88 -0.46
N LEU A 23 7.75 6.82 0.27
CA LEU A 23 8.57 6.34 1.38
C LEU A 23 9.36 5.11 0.93
N SER A 24 10.68 5.21 1.01
CA SER A 24 11.65 4.15 0.76
C SER A 24 12.23 3.68 2.10
N PHE A 25 12.38 2.38 2.28
CA PHE A 25 13.05 1.80 3.46
C PHE A 25 13.92 0.58 3.11
N LEU A 26 13.87 0.11 1.85
CA LEU A 26 14.70 -1.01 1.43
C LEU A 26 16.14 -0.52 1.20
N PRO A 27 17.15 -1.40 1.38
CA PRO A 27 18.53 -1.04 1.07
C PRO A 27 18.71 -0.65 -0.40
N VAL A 28 19.32 0.52 -0.66
CA VAL A 28 19.57 1.05 -2.03
C VAL A 28 20.47 0.12 -2.86
N CYS A 29 21.27 -0.71 -2.19
CA CYS A 29 22.07 -1.74 -2.85
C CYS A 29 21.21 -2.82 -3.53
N HIS A 30 19.98 -3.04 -3.07
CA HIS A 30 19.07 -4.02 -3.63
C HIS A 30 18.54 -3.58 -5.01
N VAL A 31 18.60 -4.45 -6.02
CA VAL A 31 18.29 -4.08 -7.41
C VAL A 31 16.84 -3.62 -7.60
N PHE A 32 15.89 -4.21 -6.86
CA PHE A 32 14.49 -3.80 -6.89
C PHE A 32 14.32 -2.37 -6.39
N GLU A 33 14.95 -2.04 -5.25
CA GLU A 33 14.86 -0.69 -4.68
C GLU A 33 15.55 0.32 -5.61
N ARG A 34 16.73 -0.01 -6.11
CA ARG A 34 17.48 0.85 -7.05
C ARG A 34 16.67 1.18 -8.31
N MET A 35 16.01 0.18 -8.89
CA MET A 35 15.15 0.37 -10.07
C MET A 35 13.98 1.31 -9.75
N ILE A 36 13.30 1.08 -8.63
CA ILE A 36 12.17 1.90 -8.17
C ILE A 36 12.60 3.34 -7.86
N LEU A 37 13.75 3.55 -7.23
CA LEU A 37 14.27 4.89 -6.95
C LEU A 37 14.51 5.66 -8.25
N TYR A 38 15.05 5.01 -9.28
CA TYR A 38 15.21 5.64 -10.59
C TYR A 38 13.87 5.92 -11.27
N LEU A 39 12.89 5.04 -11.10
CA LEU A 39 11.53 5.27 -11.60
C LEU A 39 10.87 6.48 -10.92
N TYR A 40 11.00 6.59 -9.60
CA TYR A 40 10.51 7.74 -8.84
C TYR A 40 11.19 9.03 -9.25
N GLN A 41 12.51 9.04 -9.40
CA GLN A 41 13.26 10.20 -9.92
C GLN A 41 12.81 10.57 -11.34
N PHE A 42 12.62 9.59 -12.22
CA PHE A 42 12.15 9.82 -13.60
C PHE A 42 10.74 10.43 -13.64
N CYS A 43 9.86 10.03 -12.72
CA CYS A 43 8.52 10.58 -12.56
C CYS A 43 8.47 11.88 -11.71
N GLY A 44 9.61 12.38 -11.21
CA GLY A 44 9.66 13.56 -10.34
C GLY A 44 8.97 13.35 -8.98
N ILE A 45 8.96 12.12 -8.47
CA ILE A 45 8.39 11.78 -7.16
C ILE A 45 9.43 12.06 -6.08
N GLU A 46 9.03 12.77 -5.03
CA GLU A 46 9.89 13.04 -3.86
C GLU A 46 10.13 11.75 -3.08
N ILE A 47 11.39 11.45 -2.76
CA ILE A 47 11.76 10.21 -2.07
C ILE A 47 12.19 10.54 -0.65
N TYR A 48 11.48 9.98 0.32
CA TYR A 48 11.82 10.04 1.73
C TYR A 48 12.34 8.67 2.18
N PHE A 49 13.47 8.66 2.89
CA PHE A 49 14.03 7.44 3.45
C PHE A 49 13.55 7.26 4.89
N ALA A 50 12.97 6.11 5.19
CA ALA A 50 12.65 5.74 6.57
C ALA A 50 13.95 5.56 7.37
N GLU A 51 13.94 5.98 8.62
CA GLU A 51 15.13 5.92 9.48
C GLU A 51 15.49 4.47 9.84
N SER A 52 14.49 3.62 10.01
CA SER A 52 14.63 2.19 10.23
C SER A 52 13.32 1.45 9.93
N ILE A 53 13.33 0.11 9.99
CA ILE A 53 12.10 -0.69 9.80
C ILE A 53 11.11 -0.43 10.94
N GLU A 54 11.61 -0.18 12.14
CA GLU A 54 10.83 0.07 13.35
C GLU A 54 10.09 1.41 13.29
N THR A 55 10.68 2.43 12.64
CA THR A 55 10.13 3.79 12.56
C THR A 55 9.23 4.01 11.34
N ILE A 56 9.10 3.04 10.42
CA ILE A 56 8.25 3.14 9.21
C ILE A 56 6.86 3.66 9.54
N SER A 57 6.23 3.16 10.61
CA SER A 57 4.86 3.56 10.95
C SER A 57 4.74 5.04 11.32
N ASP A 58 5.78 5.62 11.91
CA ASP A 58 5.78 7.01 12.34
C ASP A 58 6.17 7.91 11.16
N ASN A 59 7.17 7.52 10.36
CA ASN A 59 7.52 8.22 9.12
C ASN A 59 6.33 8.24 8.13
N LEU A 60 5.53 7.16 8.04
CA LEU A 60 4.30 7.13 7.23
C LEU A 60 3.30 8.21 7.66
N LYS A 61 3.11 8.42 8.96
CA LYS A 61 2.17 9.43 9.49
C LYS A 61 2.68 10.85 9.33
N GLU A 62 3.99 11.04 9.44
CA GLU A 62 4.66 12.33 9.28
C GLU A 62 4.64 12.79 7.82
N ILE A 63 5.15 11.96 6.92
CA ILE A 63 5.35 12.32 5.51
C ILE A 63 4.05 12.19 4.70
N LYS A 64 3.14 11.30 5.11
CA LYS A 64 1.87 10.98 4.41
C LYS A 64 2.12 10.69 2.93
N PRO A 65 2.96 9.69 2.59
CA PRO A 65 3.31 9.41 1.21
C PRO A 65 2.11 8.92 0.39
N ASN A 66 2.20 9.10 -0.93
CA ASN A 66 1.21 8.61 -1.89
C ASN A 66 1.53 7.18 -2.34
N VAL A 67 2.82 6.83 -2.36
CA VAL A 67 3.31 5.52 -2.79
C VAL A 67 4.35 4.97 -1.80
N MET A 68 4.38 3.65 -1.65
CA MET A 68 5.40 2.96 -0.86
C MET A 68 5.77 1.66 -1.56
N THR A 69 7.06 1.35 -1.57
CA THR A 69 7.59 0.10 -2.12
C THR A 69 8.05 -0.80 -1.00
N ALA A 70 7.58 -2.06 -0.97
CA ALA A 70 8.02 -3.03 0.01
C ALA A 70 8.10 -4.45 -0.55
N VAL A 71 8.90 -5.28 0.09
CA VAL A 71 8.91 -6.73 -0.16
C VAL A 71 7.63 -7.38 0.43
N PRO A 72 7.15 -8.50 -0.14
CA PRO A 72 5.93 -9.20 0.29
C PRO A 72 5.84 -9.42 1.80
N ARG A 73 6.95 -9.84 2.41
CA ARG A 73 7.04 -10.13 3.84
C ARG A 73 6.64 -8.96 4.73
N LEU A 74 6.87 -7.72 4.31
CA LEU A 74 6.45 -6.56 5.08
C LEU A 74 4.92 -6.40 5.02
N TYR A 75 4.33 -6.53 3.82
CA TYR A 75 2.89 -6.44 3.65
C TYR A 75 2.15 -7.55 4.40
N GLU A 76 2.66 -8.79 4.35
CA GLU A 76 2.16 -9.91 5.17
C GLU A 76 2.16 -9.56 6.66
N LYS A 77 3.28 -9.06 7.21
CA LYS A 77 3.36 -8.68 8.62
C LYS A 77 2.40 -7.55 8.99
N VAL A 78 2.18 -6.58 8.10
CA VAL A 78 1.21 -5.50 8.31
C VAL A 78 -0.21 -6.09 8.33
N TYR A 79 -0.53 -6.97 7.39
CA TYR A 79 -1.80 -7.67 7.33
C TYR A 79 -2.05 -8.51 8.59
N ASP A 80 -1.09 -9.32 9.02
CA ASP A 80 -1.18 -10.14 10.23
C ASP A 80 -1.47 -9.29 11.48
N LYS A 81 -0.77 -8.16 11.62
CA LYS A 81 -1.01 -7.20 12.72
C LYS A 81 -2.41 -6.60 12.67
N ILE A 82 -2.93 -6.31 11.48
CA ILE A 82 -4.30 -5.79 11.29
C ILE A 82 -5.32 -6.85 11.70
N ILE A 83 -5.15 -8.10 11.25
CA ILE A 83 -6.05 -9.22 11.59
C ILE A 83 -6.01 -9.55 13.08
N ALA A 84 -4.82 -9.52 13.70
CA ALA A 84 -4.67 -9.71 15.15
C ALA A 84 -5.49 -8.67 15.94
N LYS A 85 -5.36 -7.38 15.60
CA LYS A 85 -6.19 -6.31 16.19
C LYS A 85 -7.69 -6.50 15.94
N GLY A 86 -8.06 -7.01 14.77
CA GLY A 86 -9.45 -7.33 14.46
C GLY A 86 -10.01 -8.47 15.33
N THR A 87 -9.16 -9.41 15.71
CA THR A 87 -9.52 -10.57 16.54
C THR A 87 -9.80 -10.19 18.00
N GLU A 88 -9.12 -9.16 18.49
CA GLU A 88 -9.30 -8.54 19.81
C GLU A 88 -10.64 -7.79 19.93
N LEU A 89 -11.27 -7.40 18.81
CA LEU A 89 -12.59 -6.76 18.83
C LEU A 89 -13.66 -7.75 19.31
N THR A 90 -14.73 -7.22 19.90
CA THR A 90 -15.89 -8.01 20.37
C THR A 90 -17.20 -7.53 19.74
N GLY A 91 -18.20 -8.43 19.72
CA GLY A 91 -19.56 -8.14 19.26
C GLY A 91 -19.65 -7.65 17.82
N ILE A 92 -20.48 -6.62 17.59
CA ILE A 92 -20.79 -6.08 16.26
C ILE A 92 -19.53 -5.53 15.57
N LYS A 93 -18.57 -4.97 16.33
CA LYS A 93 -17.32 -4.43 15.75
C LYS A 93 -16.48 -5.53 15.12
N LYS A 94 -16.38 -6.70 15.76
CA LYS A 94 -15.70 -7.87 15.21
C LYS A 94 -16.39 -8.37 13.93
N ALA A 95 -17.71 -8.51 13.97
CA ALA A 95 -18.50 -8.95 12.82
C ALA A 95 -18.32 -8.01 11.61
N LEU A 96 -18.41 -6.69 11.81
CA LEU A 96 -18.19 -5.69 10.76
C LEU A 96 -16.76 -5.70 10.21
N PHE A 97 -15.76 -5.88 11.09
CA PHE A 97 -14.36 -5.98 10.67
C PHE A 97 -14.16 -7.17 9.73
N PHE A 98 -14.54 -8.38 10.15
CA PHE A 98 -14.35 -9.57 9.32
C PHE A 98 -15.27 -9.57 8.09
N TRP A 99 -16.46 -8.97 8.16
CA TRP A 99 -17.27 -8.72 6.97
C TRP A 99 -16.54 -7.86 5.94
N ALA A 100 -15.91 -6.76 6.37
CA ALA A 100 -15.14 -5.90 5.47
C ALA A 100 -13.91 -6.61 4.90
N VAL A 101 -13.18 -7.39 5.70
CA VAL A 101 -12.03 -8.19 5.22
C VAL A 101 -12.48 -9.19 4.15
N ASN A 102 -13.52 -9.98 4.42
CA ASN A 102 -14.06 -10.93 3.45
C ASN A 102 -14.60 -10.27 2.18
N LEU A 103 -15.12 -9.04 2.29
CA LEU A 103 -15.51 -8.25 1.12
C LEU A 103 -14.30 -7.85 0.28
N GLY A 104 -13.22 -7.41 0.93
CA GLY A 104 -11.96 -7.03 0.29
C GLY A 104 -11.26 -8.21 -0.42
N LEU A 105 -11.30 -9.42 0.14
CA LEU A 105 -10.76 -10.63 -0.47
C LEU A 105 -11.47 -11.04 -1.78
N LYS A 106 -12.71 -10.56 -1.99
CA LYS A 106 -13.48 -10.79 -3.22
C LYS A 106 -13.35 -9.65 -4.23
N PHE A 107 -12.47 -8.68 -3.98
CA PHE A 107 -12.35 -7.50 -4.82
C PHE A 107 -11.79 -7.86 -6.20
N GLU A 108 -12.52 -7.43 -7.23
CA GLU A 108 -12.08 -7.49 -8.62
C GLU A 108 -11.96 -6.06 -9.16
N PRO A 109 -10.91 -5.75 -9.94
CA PRO A 109 -10.74 -4.43 -10.53
C PRO A 109 -11.83 -4.13 -11.57
N TYR A 110 -11.93 -2.87 -11.96
CA TYR A 110 -12.82 -2.38 -13.03
C TYR A 110 -14.33 -2.63 -12.79
N GLY A 111 -14.74 -2.85 -11.54
CA GLY A 111 -16.17 -2.96 -11.17
C GLY A 111 -16.83 -4.28 -11.58
N ALA A 112 -16.05 -5.34 -11.82
CA ALA A 112 -16.55 -6.64 -12.28
C ALA A 112 -17.57 -7.29 -11.33
N ASN A 113 -17.58 -6.92 -10.05
CA ASN A 113 -18.48 -7.47 -9.03
C ASN A 113 -19.88 -6.83 -9.00
N GLY A 114 -20.14 -5.81 -9.81
CA GLY A 114 -21.44 -5.17 -9.94
C GLY A 114 -21.76 -4.10 -8.88
N TRP A 115 -22.83 -3.34 -9.13
CA TRP A 115 -23.16 -2.11 -8.38
C TRP A 115 -23.43 -2.34 -6.89
N TRP A 116 -24.04 -3.48 -6.52
CA TRP A 116 -24.36 -3.80 -5.13
C TRP A 116 -23.12 -4.13 -4.30
N TYR A 117 -22.15 -4.81 -4.91
CA TYR A 117 -20.85 -5.05 -4.30
C TYR A 117 -20.13 -3.71 -4.07
N GLU A 118 -20.09 -2.84 -5.07
CA GLU A 118 -19.46 -1.52 -4.96
C GLU A 118 -20.10 -0.65 -3.87
N PHE A 119 -21.42 -0.74 -3.69
CA PHE A 119 -22.11 -0.09 -2.58
C PHE A 119 -21.64 -0.60 -1.22
N LYS A 120 -21.58 -1.93 -1.03
CA LYS A 120 -21.02 -2.53 0.18
C LYS A 120 -19.55 -2.13 0.39
N LEU A 121 -18.78 -2.08 -0.68
CA LEU A 121 -17.37 -1.71 -0.65
C LEU A 121 -17.18 -0.25 -0.22
N LYS A 122 -18.03 0.66 -0.68
CA LYS A 122 -18.05 2.06 -0.20
C LYS A 122 -18.30 2.15 1.30
N ILE A 123 -19.22 1.34 1.83
CA ILE A 123 -19.48 1.25 3.28
C ILE A 123 -18.25 0.71 4.02
N ALA A 124 -17.67 -0.40 3.56
CA ALA A 124 -16.47 -0.99 4.13
C ALA A 124 -15.28 -0.02 4.12
N ARG A 125 -15.08 0.71 3.02
CA ARG A 125 -14.06 1.75 2.87
C ARG A 125 -14.22 2.86 3.90
N LYS A 126 -15.45 3.32 4.14
CA LYS A 126 -15.71 4.41 5.08
C LYS A 126 -15.58 3.99 6.55
N LEU A 127 -16.03 2.77 6.89
CA LEU A 127 -16.11 2.33 8.29
C LEU A 127 -14.85 1.62 8.79
N ILE A 128 -14.23 0.79 7.95
CA ILE A 128 -13.14 -0.10 8.33
C ILE A 128 -11.83 0.32 7.65
N PHE A 129 -11.78 0.36 6.31
CA PHE A 129 -10.52 0.58 5.60
C PHE A 129 -9.98 2.02 5.74
N SER A 130 -10.82 3.01 6.02
CA SER A 130 -10.39 4.38 6.36
C SER A 130 -9.41 4.39 7.53
N LYS A 131 -9.72 3.64 8.60
CA LYS A 131 -8.86 3.53 9.79
C LYS A 131 -7.53 2.84 9.49
N TRP A 132 -7.55 1.86 8.59
CA TRP A 132 -6.31 1.19 8.15
C TRP A 132 -5.46 2.13 7.32
N LYS A 133 -6.10 2.85 6.39
CA LYS A 133 -5.43 3.86 5.56
C LYS A 133 -4.81 4.94 6.44
N GLU A 134 -5.53 5.45 7.43
CA GLU A 134 -5.03 6.41 8.43
C GLU A 134 -3.81 5.88 9.18
N GLY A 135 -3.86 4.62 9.64
CA GLY A 135 -2.72 3.97 10.29
C GLY A 135 -1.46 3.87 9.42
N LEU A 136 -1.63 3.87 8.09
CA LEU A 136 -0.57 3.85 7.09
C LEU A 136 -0.24 5.25 6.52
N GLY A 137 -0.66 6.34 7.19
CA GLY A 137 -0.35 7.71 6.77
C GLY A 137 -1.47 8.43 6.00
N GLY A 138 -2.59 7.77 5.75
CA GLY A 138 -3.84 8.37 5.24
C GLY A 138 -3.86 8.69 3.74
N ASN A 139 -2.70 8.93 3.14
CA ASN A 139 -2.57 9.37 1.76
C ASN A 139 -2.08 8.27 0.79
N LEU A 140 -1.67 7.11 1.31
CA LEU A 140 -1.23 6.00 0.46
C LEU A 140 -2.36 5.57 -0.48
N GLY A 141 -2.09 5.69 -1.77
CA GLY A 141 -2.97 5.23 -2.86
C GLY A 141 -2.40 4.03 -3.61
N THR A 142 -1.08 3.80 -3.51
CA THR A 142 -0.41 2.73 -4.25
C THR A 142 0.66 2.06 -3.39
N LEU A 143 0.66 0.74 -3.41
CA LEU A 143 1.67 -0.10 -2.78
C LEU A 143 2.32 -0.94 -3.87
N VAL A 144 3.64 -0.88 -3.96
CA VAL A 144 4.41 -1.62 -4.96
C VAL A 144 5.11 -2.78 -4.27
N SER A 145 4.80 -4.01 -4.72
CA SER A 145 5.47 -5.22 -4.23
C SER A 145 6.36 -5.84 -5.31
N GLY A 146 7.45 -6.47 -4.88
CA GLY A 146 8.38 -7.17 -5.77
C GLY A 146 9.42 -7.98 -5.00
N SER A 147 10.37 -8.56 -5.73
CA SER A 147 11.45 -9.43 -5.20
C SER A 147 11.04 -10.83 -4.72
N ALA A 148 9.74 -11.10 -4.50
CA ALA A 148 9.20 -12.43 -4.21
C ALA A 148 7.70 -12.48 -4.55
N ALA A 149 7.12 -13.68 -4.55
CA ALA A 149 5.68 -13.85 -4.65
C ALA A 149 4.98 -13.33 -3.39
N LEU A 150 3.87 -12.61 -3.56
CA LEU A 150 2.92 -12.35 -2.49
C LEU A 150 2.19 -13.65 -2.14
N GLN A 151 1.99 -13.92 -0.85
CA GLN A 151 1.12 -15.02 -0.44
C GLN A 151 -0.32 -14.76 -0.93
N PRO A 152 -1.04 -15.81 -1.38
CA PRO A 152 -2.43 -15.71 -1.84
C PRO A 152 -3.39 -15.18 -0.76
#